data_AF-A0A8D2KW75-F1
#
_entry.id   AF-A0A8D2KW75-F1
#
_cell.length_a   1.000
_cell.length_b   1.000
_cell.length_c   1.000
_cell.angle_alpha   90.00
_cell.angle_beta   90.00
_cell.angle_gamma   90.00
#
_symmetry.space_group_name_H-M   'P 1'
#
loop_
_entity.id
_entity.type
_entity.pdbx_description
1 polymer ?
#
loop_
_entity_poly.entity_id
_entity_poly.type
_entity_poly.pdbx_seq_one_letter_code
_entity_poly.pdbx_strand_id
1 'polypeptide(L)'
;SSSSSSSSGDTHAVIGCSLPVGICLAYFASNFNTATVTQDSDGSSEYGIFQINSRSWCADHHTMSENLCTMLCSDLLTPNIEDDITCAKRIVKDPQGMGSWYAKLAPWLSGD
;
A
#
# COMPACT_ATOMS: atom_id res chain seq x y z
N SER A 1 -17.73 -28.31 30.52
CA SER A 1 -16.75 -27.89 29.50
C SER A 1 -17.42 -27.76 28.16
N SER A 2 -16.97 -26.76 27.40
CA SER A 2 -17.45 -26.23 26.10
C SER A 2 -18.68 -25.32 26.24
N SER A 3 -18.51 -23.99 26.27
CA SER A 3 -18.15 -23.04 25.17
C SER A 3 -19.15 -23.08 24.02
N SER A 4 -19.71 -21.98 23.51
CA SER A 4 -19.13 -20.64 23.34
C SER A 4 -20.16 -19.52 23.48
N SER A 5 -19.67 -18.38 23.96
CA SER A 5 -20.24 -17.05 23.74
C SER A 5 -19.63 -16.47 22.47
N SER A 6 -20.42 -15.81 21.61
CA SER A 6 -20.07 -14.46 21.11
C SER A 6 -21.20 -13.91 20.25
N SER A 7 -21.63 -12.68 20.56
CA SER A 7 -22.56 -11.86 19.80
C SER A 7 -22.15 -11.71 18.35
N SER A 8 -23.10 -11.93 17.44
CA SER A 8 -23.07 -11.30 16.12
C SER A 8 -23.37 -9.82 16.31
N GLY A 9 -22.37 -8.97 16.10
CA GLY A 9 -22.57 -7.56 15.83
C GLY A 9 -22.77 -7.37 14.34
N ASP A 10 -23.99 -7.03 13.95
CA ASP A 10 -24.30 -6.49 12.63
C ASP A 10 -23.70 -5.09 12.50
N THR A 11 -23.01 -4.78 11.41
CA THR A 11 -23.09 -3.47 10.72
C THR A 11 -22.28 -3.47 9.42
N HIS A 12 -22.99 -3.01 8.38
CA HIS A 12 -22.48 -2.38 7.16
C HIS A 12 -22.09 -3.32 6.02
N ALA A 13 -23.10 -3.51 5.14
CA ALA A 13 -22.93 -3.86 3.74
C ALA A 13 -21.94 -2.89 3.08
N VAL A 14 -20.69 -3.31 2.96
CA VAL A 14 -19.70 -2.64 2.12
C VAL A 14 -19.88 -3.16 0.70
N ILE A 15 -20.16 -2.20 -0.17
CA ILE A 15 -20.35 -2.28 -1.62
C ILE A 15 -19.45 -3.36 -2.26
N GLY A 16 -20.06 -4.21 -3.07
CA GLY A 16 -19.45 -5.37 -3.70
C GLY A 16 -18.25 -5.04 -4.58
N CYS A 17 -17.05 -5.30 -4.05
CA CYS A 17 -15.86 -5.54 -4.82
C CYS A 17 -15.29 -6.90 -4.38
N SER A 18 -15.26 -7.88 -5.28
CA SER A 18 -14.68 -9.21 -5.05
C SER A 18 -13.13 -9.16 -5.19
N LEU A 19 -12.51 -8.18 -4.55
CA LEU A 19 -11.06 -8.00 -4.37
C LEU A 19 -10.85 -7.48 -2.93
N PRO A 20 -9.68 -7.74 -2.30
CA PRO A 20 -9.46 -7.32 -0.92
C PRO A 20 -9.71 -5.81 -0.80
N VAL A 21 -10.51 -5.44 0.21
CA VAL A 21 -11.07 -4.11 0.48
C VAL A 21 -10.05 -2.95 0.35
N GLY A 22 -8.75 -3.22 0.53
CA GLY A 22 -7.67 -2.24 0.36
C GLY A 22 -7.40 -1.79 -1.08
N ILE A 23 -7.79 -2.56 -2.10
CA ILE A 23 -7.60 -2.17 -3.51
C ILE A 23 -8.62 -1.10 -3.93
N CYS A 24 -9.82 -1.10 -3.34
CA CYS A 24 -10.83 -0.09 -3.65
C CYS A 24 -10.46 1.30 -3.09
N LEU A 25 -9.72 1.40 -1.99
CA LEU A 25 -9.28 2.71 -1.47
C LEU A 25 -8.12 3.32 -2.28
N ALA A 26 -7.34 2.51 -2.99
CA ALA A 26 -6.32 3.00 -3.92
C ALA A 26 -6.92 3.73 -5.14
N TYR A 27 -8.25 3.62 -5.36
CA TYR A 27 -8.91 4.09 -6.57
C TYR A 27 -9.25 5.60 -6.58
N PHE A 28 -9.30 6.28 -5.42
CA PHE A 28 -9.83 7.67 -5.36
C PHE A 28 -8.80 8.79 -5.11
N ALA A 29 -7.51 8.49 -4.83
CA ALA A 29 -6.60 9.52 -4.31
C ALA A 29 -5.59 10.14 -5.30
N SER A 30 -5.26 9.50 -6.44
CA SER A 30 -3.96 9.78 -7.11
C SER A 30 -3.98 10.30 -8.55
N ASN A 31 -5.14 10.66 -9.13
CA ASN A 31 -5.20 11.21 -10.50
C ASN A 31 -4.46 10.37 -11.58
N PHE A 32 -4.26 9.07 -11.35
CA PHE A 32 -3.57 8.13 -12.26
C PHE A 32 -2.15 8.51 -12.69
N ASN A 33 -1.40 9.27 -11.90
CA ASN A 33 -0.05 9.66 -12.32
C ASN A 33 1.00 8.69 -11.75
N THR A 34 1.33 7.66 -12.53
CA THR A 34 2.38 6.67 -12.20
C THR A 34 3.76 7.33 -12.09
N ALA A 35 3.96 8.50 -12.68
CA ALA A 35 5.18 9.29 -12.58
C ALA A 35 5.23 10.24 -11.35
N THR A 36 4.48 9.97 -10.29
CA THR A 36 4.50 10.80 -9.07
C THR A 36 5.65 10.37 -8.16
N VAL A 37 6.45 11.35 -7.73
CA VAL A 37 7.52 11.15 -6.75
C VAL A 37 7.34 12.13 -5.60
N THR A 38 7.17 11.60 -4.40
CA THR A 38 7.01 12.38 -3.17
C THR A 38 8.25 12.18 -2.30
N GLN A 39 8.89 13.28 -1.88
CA GLN A 39 10.00 13.19 -0.94
C GLN A 39 9.45 13.23 0.49
N ASP A 40 9.84 12.26 1.30
CA ASP A 40 9.45 12.18 2.70
C ASP A 40 10.43 12.98 3.58
N SER A 41 9.95 13.44 4.74
CA SER A 41 10.79 14.15 5.73
C SER A 41 11.94 13.31 6.26
N ASP A 42 11.83 11.97 6.22
CA ASP A 42 12.89 11.05 6.61
C ASP A 42 14.05 11.00 5.59
N GLY A 43 13.87 11.62 4.40
CA GLY A 43 14.85 11.64 3.31
C GLY A 43 14.67 10.52 2.29
N SER A 44 13.73 9.60 2.53
CA SER A 44 13.27 8.63 1.54
C SER A 44 12.36 9.28 0.50
N SER A 45 12.08 8.56 -0.59
CA SER A 45 11.11 9.02 -1.58
C SER A 45 10.13 7.90 -1.95
N GLU A 46 8.88 8.28 -2.19
CA GLU A 46 7.79 7.40 -2.57
C GLU A 46 7.55 7.51 -4.08
N TYR A 47 7.52 6.37 -4.75
CA TYR A 47 7.45 6.27 -6.21
C TYR A 47 6.19 5.51 -6.65
N GLY A 48 5.64 5.89 -7.81
CA GLY A 48 4.56 5.15 -8.45
C GLY A 48 3.17 5.44 -7.87
N ILE A 49 2.18 4.73 -8.41
CA ILE A 49 0.77 4.87 -8.01
C ILE A 49 0.49 4.36 -6.60
N PHE A 50 1.24 3.35 -6.14
CA PHE A 50 1.10 2.79 -4.80
C PHE A 50 1.99 3.49 -3.76
N GLN A 51 2.68 4.57 -4.13
CA GLN A 51 3.58 5.33 -3.25
C GLN A 51 4.55 4.40 -2.52
N ILE A 52 5.26 3.59 -3.29
CA ILE A 52 6.19 2.57 -2.76
C ILE A 52 7.47 3.28 -2.29
N ASN A 53 7.84 3.04 -1.04
CA ASN A 53 8.97 3.72 -0.42
C ASN A 53 10.32 3.12 -0.85
N SER A 54 11.24 3.98 -1.31
CA SER A 54 12.57 3.58 -1.77
C SER A 54 13.52 3.14 -0.68
N ARG A 55 13.21 3.35 0.60
CA ARG A 55 14.06 2.93 1.73
C ARG A 55 14.02 1.42 1.96
N SER A 56 12.89 0.79 1.69
CA SER A 56 12.67 -0.62 2.01
C SER A 56 12.30 -1.47 0.80
N TRP A 57 11.50 -0.94 -0.13
CA TRP A 57 10.86 -1.79 -1.15
C TRP A 57 11.60 -1.82 -2.48
N CYS A 58 11.97 -0.65 -3.01
CA CYS A 58 12.71 -0.52 -4.26
C CYS A 58 14.09 0.14 -4.03
N ALA A 59 14.98 0.09 -5.01
CA ALA A 59 16.26 0.80 -4.95
C ALA A 59 16.29 2.02 -5.88
N ASP A 60 16.66 3.18 -5.35
CA ASP A 60 16.83 4.41 -6.12
C ASP A 60 18.29 4.67 -6.54
N HIS A 61 19.24 3.82 -6.14
CA HIS A 61 20.70 3.98 -6.33
C HIS A 61 21.31 5.26 -5.74
N HIS A 62 20.53 6.14 -5.12
CA HIS A 62 21.02 7.33 -4.44
C HIS A 62 21.27 7.04 -2.96
N THR A 63 20.37 6.26 -2.32
CA THR A 63 20.45 5.89 -0.91
C THR A 63 20.53 4.38 -0.70
N MET A 64 21.01 3.95 0.46
CA MET A 64 21.01 2.54 0.86
C MET A 64 19.59 2.10 1.18
N SER A 65 19.09 1.10 0.44
CA SER A 65 17.77 0.51 0.67
C SER A 65 17.83 -1.02 0.73
N GLU A 66 16.86 -1.62 1.41
CA GLU A 66 16.77 -3.09 1.50
C GLU A 66 16.36 -3.75 0.19
N ASN A 67 15.65 -2.99 -0.66
CA ASN A 67 15.14 -3.46 -1.94
C ASN A 67 14.42 -4.82 -1.85
N LEU A 68 13.42 -4.92 -0.97
CA LEU A 68 12.66 -6.16 -0.73
C LEU A 68 11.91 -6.68 -1.97
N CYS A 69 11.59 -5.80 -2.93
CA CYS A 69 11.00 -6.15 -4.22
C CYS A 69 12.05 -6.44 -5.30
N THR A 70 13.35 -6.27 -5.00
CA THR A 70 14.48 -6.54 -5.89
C THR A 70 14.35 -5.85 -7.26
N MET A 71 13.93 -4.59 -7.25
CA MET A 71 13.64 -3.78 -8.45
C MET A 71 14.06 -2.32 -8.28
N LEU A 72 14.11 -1.54 -9.36
CA LEU A 72 14.46 -0.13 -9.28
C LEU A 72 13.22 0.73 -9.06
N CYS A 73 13.36 1.80 -8.28
CA CYS A 73 12.27 2.75 -8.09
C CYS A 73 11.90 3.47 -9.39
N SER A 74 12.83 3.56 -10.34
CA SER A 74 12.56 4.05 -11.70
C SER A 74 11.58 3.16 -12.47
N ASP A 75 11.56 1.85 -12.19
CA ASP A 75 10.68 0.90 -12.89
C ASP A 75 9.20 1.15 -12.52
N LEU A 76 8.96 1.66 -11.31
CA LEU A 76 7.64 2.06 -10.82
C LEU A 76 7.11 3.36 -11.47
N LEU A 77 7.98 4.14 -12.10
CA LEU A 77 7.58 5.36 -12.82
C LEU A 77 7.21 5.10 -14.29
N THR A 78 7.25 3.84 -14.71
CA THR A 78 6.91 3.44 -16.07
C THR A 78 5.39 3.45 -16.27
N PRO A 79 4.90 3.46 -17.52
CA PRO A 79 3.47 3.25 -17.79
C PRO A 79 3.01 1.83 -17.44
N ASN A 80 3.93 0.88 -17.23
CA ASN A 80 3.63 -0.51 -16.91
C ASN A 80 3.52 -0.69 -15.40
N ILE A 81 2.30 -0.76 -14.88
CA ILE A 81 2.03 -1.02 -13.46
C ILE A 81 2.15 -2.50 -13.05
N GLU A 82 2.66 -3.37 -13.92
CA GLU A 82 2.79 -4.81 -13.62
C GLU A 82 3.77 -5.04 -12.47
N ASP A 83 4.88 -4.31 -12.46
CA ASP A 83 5.88 -4.39 -11.41
C ASP A 83 5.38 -3.72 -10.12
N ASP A 84 4.71 -2.57 -10.23
CA ASP A 84 4.00 -1.91 -9.13
C ASP A 84 3.04 -2.86 -8.40
N ILE A 85 2.19 -3.57 -9.14
CA ILE A 85 1.23 -4.54 -8.59
C ILE A 85 1.97 -5.70 -7.92
N THR A 86 3.05 -6.18 -8.53
CA THR A 86 3.85 -7.29 -8.02
C THR A 86 4.49 -6.92 -6.68
N CYS A 87 5.08 -5.73 -6.59
CA CYS A 87 5.66 -5.22 -5.35
C CYS A 87 4.57 -4.93 -4.30
N ALA A 88 3.49 -4.26 -4.66
CA ALA A 88 2.36 -4.00 -3.76
C ALA A 88 1.78 -5.28 -3.14
N LYS A 89 1.64 -6.37 -3.94
CA LYS A 89 1.23 -7.69 -3.44
C LYS A 89 2.18 -8.26 -2.39
N ARG A 90 3.47 -7.94 -2.47
CA ARG A 90 4.45 -8.33 -1.45
C ARG A 90 4.32 -7.48 -0.19
N ILE A 91 4.12 -6.17 -0.33
CA ILE A 91 3.90 -5.23 0.79
C ILE A 91 2.71 -5.68 1.64
N VAL A 92 1.58 -6.00 1.02
CA VAL A 92 0.37 -6.45 1.74
C VAL A 92 0.52 -7.82 2.39
N LYS A 93 1.45 -8.65 1.91
CA LYS A 93 1.79 -9.93 2.55
C LYS A 93 2.72 -9.74 3.74
N ASP A 94 3.45 -8.63 3.79
CA ASP A 94 4.40 -8.33 4.85
C ASP A 94 3.69 -7.58 5.99
N PRO A 95 3.79 -8.05 7.24
CA PRO A 95 3.14 -7.37 8.37
C PRO A 95 3.67 -5.94 8.57
N GLN A 96 4.92 -5.69 8.20
CA GLN A 96 5.58 -4.39 8.29
C GLN A 96 5.00 -3.40 7.28
N GLY A 97 4.72 -3.86 6.05
CA GLY A 97 4.11 -3.05 5.00
C GLY A 97 2.67 -2.67 5.30
N MET A 98 1.90 -3.64 5.80
CA MET A 98 0.48 -3.42 6.14
C MET A 98 0.31 -2.40 7.27
N GLY A 99 1.23 -2.35 8.25
CA GLY A 99 1.20 -1.37 9.34
C GLY A 99 1.31 0.09 8.85
N SER A 100 2.24 0.38 7.93
CA SER A 100 2.39 1.72 7.35
C SER A 100 1.18 2.12 6.51
N TRP A 101 0.57 1.19 5.77
CA TRP A 101 -0.64 1.46 5.00
C TRP A 101 -1.84 1.68 5.91
N TYR A 102 -1.99 0.88 6.96
CA TYR A 102 -3.09 1.05 7.92
C TYR A 102 -3.06 2.44 8.58
N ALA A 103 -1.88 2.97 8.89
CA ALA A 103 -1.75 4.34 9.40
C ALA A 103 -2.21 5.40 8.39
N LYS A 104 -1.90 5.22 7.09
CA LYS A 104 -2.40 6.11 6.01
C LYS A 104 -3.92 5.99 5.80
N LEU A 105 -4.49 4.81 6.03
CA LEU A 105 -5.92 4.54 5.90
C LEU A 105 -6.72 4.90 7.17
N ALA A 106 -6.07 4.97 8.33
CA ALA A 106 -6.70 5.29 9.62
C ALA A 106 -7.60 6.54 9.60
N PRO A 107 -7.20 7.70 9.03
CA PRO A 107 -8.08 8.87 8.95
C PRO A 107 -9.34 8.65 8.08
N TRP A 108 -9.36 7.62 7.22
CA TRP A 108 -10.49 7.26 6.37
C TRP A 108 -11.35 6.13 6.97
N LEU A 109 -10.76 5.28 7.80
CA LEU A 109 -11.45 4.19 8.51
C LEU A 109 -12.11 4.67 9.81
N SER A 110 -11.62 5.76 10.40
CA SER A 110 -12.22 6.42 11.56
C SER A 110 -13.23 7.51 11.17
N GLY A 111 -13.94 7.32 10.06
CA GLY A 111 -15.10 8.14 9.72
C GLY A 111 -16.19 8.00 10.78
N ASP A 112 -16.68 9.16 11.22
CA ASP A 112 -17.92 9.44 11.97
C ASP A 112 -19.10 8.51 11.61
#